data_AF-A0AAD0JN22-F1
#
_entry.id   AF-A0AAD0JN22-F1
#
_cell.length_a   1.000
_cell.length_b   1.000
_cell.length_c   1.000
_cell.angle_alpha   90.00
_cell.angle_beta   90.00
_cell.angle_gamma   90.00
#
_symmetry.space_group_name_H-M   'P 1'
#
loop_
_entity.id
_entity.type
_entity.pdbx_description
1 polymer ?
#
loop_
_entity_poly.entity_id
_entity_poly.type
_entity_poly.pdbx_seq_one_letter_code
_entity_poly.pdbx_strand_id
1 'polypeptide(L)'
;MEFPAKWQEYNLLPDEVIDQLISTYTPGMESSSEHDRNSVFQWWLRRSPSKDLLLKLVDLSFLDPDQVMAGDVRKHITRSDSFDHDVDLLIRRWSDEQVINIPPGIR
;
A
#
# COMPACT_ATOMS: atom_id res chain seq x y z
N MET A 1 -9.79 -9.25 8.64
CA MET A 1 -8.64 -8.39 8.32
C MET A 1 -7.88 -9.05 7.19
N GLU A 2 -7.76 -8.41 6.04
CA GLU A 2 -7.16 -9.04 4.86
C GLU A 2 -6.00 -8.20 4.32
N PHE A 3 -4.83 -8.83 4.20
CA PHE A 3 -3.65 -8.26 3.56
C PHE A 3 -3.28 -9.11 2.35
N PRO A 4 -2.95 -8.52 1.19
CA PRO A 4 -2.36 -9.26 0.08
C PRO A 4 -1.12 -10.05 0.52
N ALA A 5 -0.95 -11.28 0.01
CA ALA A 5 0.14 -12.18 0.40
C ALA A 5 1.55 -11.55 0.27
N LYS A 6 1.70 -10.62 -0.68
CA LYS A 6 2.93 -9.85 -0.91
C LYS A 6 3.46 -9.12 0.34
N TRP A 7 2.58 -8.72 1.25
CA TRP A 7 2.96 -8.11 2.53
C TRP A 7 3.81 -9.05 3.39
N GLN A 8 3.44 -10.33 3.44
CA GLN A 8 4.18 -11.37 4.16
C GLN A 8 5.48 -11.70 3.45
N GLU A 9 5.45 -11.81 2.11
CA GLU A 9 6.67 -12.06 1.30
C GLU A 9 7.75 -10.99 1.52
N TYR A 10 7.34 -9.72 1.63
CA TYR A 10 8.26 -8.63 1.92
C TYR A 10 8.62 -8.46 3.40
N ASN A 11 8.00 -9.24 4.28
CA ASN A 11 8.12 -9.12 5.73
C ASN A 11 7.82 -7.70 6.23
N LEU A 12 6.72 -7.11 5.74
CA LEU A 12 6.32 -5.73 6.02
C LEU A 12 5.05 -5.61 6.86
N LEU A 13 4.68 -6.67 7.58
CA LEU A 13 3.65 -6.65 8.62
C LEU A 13 4.35 -6.56 9.99
N PRO A 14 4.47 -5.36 10.59
CA PRO A 14 5.13 -5.22 11.88
C PRO A 14 4.25 -5.83 12.97
N ASP A 15 4.80 -6.74 13.78
CA ASP A 15 4.08 -7.45 14.84
C ASP A 15 3.31 -6.49 15.76
N GLU A 16 3.92 -5.37 16.17
CA GLU A 16 3.27 -4.37 17.05
C GLU A 16 2.01 -3.75 16.44
N VAL A 17 1.98 -3.58 15.11
CA VAL A 17 0.81 -3.04 14.41
C VAL A 17 -0.24 -4.13 14.27
N ILE A 18 0.18 -5.35 13.92
CA ILE A 18 -0.73 -6.49 13.79
C ILE A 18 -1.42 -6.81 15.11
N ASP A 19 -0.69 -6.83 16.23
CA ASP A 19 -1.24 -7.09 17.55
C ASP A 19 -2.28 -6.02 17.94
N GLN A 20 -1.96 -4.75 17.68
CA GLN A 20 -2.89 -3.64 17.91
C GLN A 20 -4.17 -3.80 17.08
N LEU A 21 -4.00 -4.12 15.80
CA LEU A 21 -5.08 -4.30 14.84
C LEU A 21 -5.98 -5.50 15.22
N ILE A 22 -5.38 -6.63 15.61
CA ILE A 22 -6.09 -7.82 16.12
C ILE A 22 -6.87 -7.49 17.39
N SER A 23 -6.29 -6.71 18.31
CA SER A 23 -6.94 -6.35 19.58
C SER A 23 -8.24 -5.54 19.38
N THR A 24 -8.33 -4.80 18.28
CA THR A 24 -9.48 -3.97 17.92
C THR A 24 -10.39 -4.64 16.88
N TYR A 25 -10.03 -5.83 16.42
CA TYR A 25 -10.73 -6.51 15.34
C TYR A 25 -12.08 -7.05 15.80
N THR A 26 -13.12 -6.78 15.02
CA THR A 26 -14.46 -7.37 15.19
C THR A 26 -14.79 -8.23 13.96
N PRO A 27 -15.08 -9.54 14.13
CA PRO A 27 -15.49 -10.40 13.01
C PRO A 27 -16.74 -9.87 12.30
N GLY A 28 -16.79 -9.95 10.97
CA GLY A 28 -17.86 -9.39 10.14
C GLY A 28 -17.56 -8.01 9.54
N MET A 29 -16.39 -7.42 9.84
CA MET A 29 -15.90 -6.14 9.28
C MET A 29 -14.72 -6.33 8.31
N GLU A 30 -14.54 -7.53 7.76
CA GLU A 30 -13.41 -7.90 6.89
C GLU A 30 -13.30 -6.98 5.66
N SER A 31 -14.45 -6.59 5.09
CA SER A 31 -14.55 -5.72 3.91
C SER A 31 -14.24 -4.24 4.19
N SER A 32 -14.11 -3.84 5.45
CA SER A 32 -13.75 -2.48 5.88
C SER A 32 -12.33 -2.40 6.45
N SER A 33 -11.45 -3.27 5.94
CA SER A 33 -10.05 -3.39 6.38
C SER A 33 -9.10 -2.41 5.68
N GLU A 34 -9.59 -1.50 4.84
CA GLU A 34 -8.78 -0.41 4.25
C GLU A 34 -8.14 0.46 5.32
N HIS A 35 -8.85 0.69 6.44
CA HIS A 35 -8.31 1.43 7.58
C HIS A 35 -7.15 0.68 8.26
N ASP A 36 -7.23 -0.64 8.34
CA ASP A 36 -6.18 -1.50 8.89
C ASP A 36 -4.94 -1.49 7.98
N ARG A 37 -5.13 -1.66 6.67
CA ARG A 37 -4.04 -1.63 5.68
C ARG A 37 -3.38 -0.27 5.60
N ASN A 38 -4.17 0.81 5.57
CA ASN A 38 -3.65 2.17 5.62
C ASN A 38 -2.84 2.41 6.90
N SER A 39 -3.29 1.90 8.05
CA SER A 39 -2.53 2.01 9.31
C SER A 39 -1.12 1.44 9.19
N VAL A 40 -0.95 0.29 8.52
CA VAL A 40 0.38 -0.31 8.27
C VAL A 40 1.22 0.56 7.31
N PHE A 41 0.63 1.07 6.22
CA PHE A 41 1.34 1.99 5.32
C PHE A 41 1.85 3.23 6.05
N GLN A 42 0.98 3.90 6.82
CA GLN A 42 1.33 5.10 7.57
C GLN A 42 2.41 4.81 8.62
N TRP A 43 2.39 3.63 9.23
CA TRP A 43 3.40 3.23 10.19
C TRP A 43 4.80 3.24 9.57
N TRP A 44 4.96 2.70 8.36
CA TRP A 44 6.24 2.72 7.64
C TRP A 44 6.61 4.12 7.15
N LEU A 45 5.66 4.85 6.55
CA LEU A 45 5.93 6.16 5.95
C LEU A 45 6.35 7.22 6.96
N ARG A 46 5.85 7.16 8.21
CA ARG A 46 6.24 8.08 9.29
C ARG A 46 7.67 7.89 9.80
N ARG A 47 8.34 6.78 9.43
CA ARG A 47 9.68 6.40 9.93
C ARG A 47 10.79 6.70 8.93
N SER A 48 10.56 7.60 7.98
CA SER A 48 11.51 7.95 6.91
C SER A 48 12.10 6.70 6.24
N PRO A 49 11.27 5.90 5.57
CA PRO A 49 11.68 4.63 4.98
C PRO A 49 12.82 4.82 3.96
N SER A 50 13.68 3.82 3.84
CA SER A 50 14.69 3.79 2.78
C SER A 50 14.04 3.69 1.40
N LYS A 51 14.80 4.01 0.35
CA LYS A 51 14.36 3.84 -1.05
C LYS A 51 13.85 2.42 -1.34
N ASP A 52 14.60 1.38 -0.93
CA ASP A 52 14.20 0.00 -1.16
C ASP A 52 12.85 -0.34 -0.51
N LEU A 53 12.59 0.24 0.67
CA LEU A 53 11.31 0.09 1.33
C LEU A 53 10.22 0.88 0.60
N LEU A 54 10.49 2.10 0.12
CA LEU A 54 9.54 2.85 -0.71
C LEU A 54 9.14 2.07 -1.98
N LEU A 55 10.08 1.43 -2.66
CA LEU A 55 9.77 0.61 -3.85
C LEU A 55 8.80 -0.53 -3.52
N LYS A 56 9.00 -1.22 -2.39
CA LYS A 56 8.08 -2.26 -1.91
C LYS A 56 6.72 -1.69 -1.52
N LEU A 57 6.67 -0.52 -0.88
CA LEU A 57 5.41 0.14 -0.51
C LEU A 57 4.64 0.61 -1.76
N VAL A 58 5.33 1.05 -2.82
CA VAL A 58 4.70 1.35 -4.12
C VAL A 58 4.05 0.08 -4.69
N ASP A 59 4.80 -1.01 -4.77
CA ASP A 59 4.30 -2.31 -5.27
C ASP A 59 3.06 -2.78 -4.50
N LEU A 60 3.14 -2.77 -3.16
CA LEU A 60 2.01 -3.12 -2.29
C LEU A 60 0.79 -2.22 -2.50
N SER A 61 0.98 -0.92 -2.78
CA SER A 61 -0.13 -0.01 -3.04
C SER A 61 -0.89 -0.34 -4.34
N PHE A 62 -0.21 -0.84 -5.37
CA PHE A 62 -0.89 -1.24 -6.62
C PHE A 62 -1.55 -2.62 -6.51
N LEU A 63 -1.14 -3.43 -5.54
CA LEU A 63 -1.77 -4.72 -5.21
C LEU A 63 -2.91 -4.59 -4.20
N ASP A 64 -3.13 -3.41 -3.62
CA ASP A 64 -4.20 -3.21 -2.63
C ASP A 64 -5.59 -3.33 -3.29
N PRO A 65 -6.56 -4.03 -2.68
CA PRO A 65 -7.91 -4.11 -3.21
C PRO A 65 -8.64 -2.76 -3.20
N ASP A 66 -8.24 -1.82 -2.33
CA ASP A 66 -8.77 -0.45 -2.31
C ASP A 66 -7.78 0.52 -2.98
N GLN A 67 -7.99 0.73 -4.28
CA GLN A 67 -7.15 1.64 -5.07
C GLN A 67 -7.39 3.13 -4.77
N VAL A 68 -8.48 3.51 -4.08
CA VAL A 68 -8.71 4.89 -3.65
C VAL A 68 -7.78 5.20 -2.48
N MET A 69 -7.82 4.36 -1.44
CA MET A 69 -6.90 4.45 -0.29
C MET A 69 -5.44 4.35 -0.74
N ALA A 70 -5.12 3.38 -1.59
CA ALA A 70 -3.76 3.22 -2.09
C ALA A 70 -3.29 4.39 -2.96
N GLY A 71 -4.20 5.06 -3.66
CA GLY A 71 -3.90 6.31 -4.38
C GLY A 71 -3.40 7.41 -3.42
N ASP A 72 -3.99 7.52 -2.24
CA ASP A 72 -3.53 8.48 -1.22
C ASP A 72 -2.21 8.08 -0.58
N VAL A 73 -1.96 6.78 -0.38
CA VAL A 73 -0.66 6.24 0.04
C VAL A 73 0.44 6.64 -0.97
N ARG A 74 0.20 6.50 -2.28
CA ARG A 74 1.17 6.89 -3.31
C ARG A 74 1.49 8.38 -3.27
N LYS A 75 0.50 9.25 -3.01
CA LYS A 75 0.73 10.70 -2.79
C LYS A 75 1.58 10.98 -1.55
N HIS A 76 1.56 10.11 -0.54
CA HIS A 76 2.42 10.25 0.63
C HIS A 76 3.84 9.75 0.36
N ILE A 77 3.98 8.67 -0.41
CA ILE A 77 5.28 8.17 -0.88
C ILE A 77 6.04 9.26 -1.64
N THR A 78 5.38 10.02 -2.51
CA THR A 78 6.01 11.11 -3.29
C THR A 78 6.51 12.27 -2.44
N ARG A 79 6.17 12.31 -1.15
CA ARG A 79 6.60 13.33 -0.19
C ARG A 79 7.67 12.82 0.78
N SER A 80 8.09 11.56 0.65
CA SER A 80 9.13 10.98 1.50
C SER A 80 10.51 11.52 1.12
N ASP A 81 11.40 11.67 2.10
CA ASP A 81 12.78 12.15 1.89
C ASP A 81 13.59 11.24 0.95
N SER A 82 13.29 9.94 0.94
CA SER A 82 13.94 8.95 0.08
C SER A 82 13.30 8.83 -1.31
N PHE A 83 12.35 9.71 -1.66
CA PHE A 83 11.71 9.71 -2.97
C PHE A 83 12.69 10.21 -4.04
N ASP A 84 12.89 9.40 -5.08
CA ASP A 84 13.76 9.72 -6.20
C ASP A 84 13.17 9.28 -7.55
N HIS A 85 13.98 9.42 -8.60
CA HIS A 85 13.56 9.11 -9.96
C HIS A 85 13.12 7.65 -10.14
N ASP A 86 13.74 6.69 -9.46
CA ASP A 86 13.39 5.28 -9.64
C ASP A 86 12.04 4.96 -8.99
N VAL A 87 11.75 5.57 -7.83
CA VAL A 87 10.45 5.44 -7.18
C VAL A 87 9.35 6.07 -8.06
N ASP A 88 9.60 7.25 -8.63
CA ASP A 88 8.68 7.91 -9.57
C ASP A 88 8.42 7.06 -10.83
N LEU A 89 9.47 6.52 -11.45
CA LEU A 89 9.36 5.65 -12.62
C LEU A 89 8.50 4.42 -12.33
N LEU A 90 8.66 3.79 -11.16
CA LEU A 90 7.86 2.63 -10.77
C LEU A 90 6.38 2.99 -10.66
N ILE A 91 6.04 4.14 -10.04
CA ILE A 91 4.66 4.61 -9.91
C ILE A 91 4.02 4.84 -11.29
N ARG A 92 4.76 5.48 -12.21
CA ARG A 92 4.29 5.77 -13.57
C ARG A 92 4.05 4.48 -14.36
N ARG A 93 5.01 3.56 -14.33
CA ARG A 93 4.92 2.27 -15.02
C ARG A 93 3.67 1.49 -14.61
N TRP A 94 3.43 1.38 -13.31
CA TRP A 94 2.23 0.70 -12.79
C TRP A 94 0.93 1.40 -13.21
N SER A 95 0.93 2.73 -13.24
CA SER A 95 -0.23 3.50 -13.68
C SER A 95 -0.55 3.22 -15.15
N ASP A 96 0.47 3.15 -16.01
CA ASP A 96 0.31 2.81 -17.43
C ASP A 96 -0.18 1.36 -17.62
N GLU A 97 0.37 0.41 -16.86
CA GLU A 97 -0.07 -1.00 -16.91
C GLU A 97 -1.53 -1.19 -16.46
N GLN A 98 -2.01 -0.41 -15.47
CA GLN A 98 -3.41 -0.43 -15.06
C GLN A 98 -4.34 0.20 -16.10
N VAL A 99 -3.91 1.26 -16.80
CA VAL A 99 -4.68 1.89 -17.89
C VAL A 99 -4.88 0.92 -19.07
N ILE A 100 -3.87 0.11 -19.39
CA ILE A 100 -3.93 -0.89 -20.47
C ILE A 100 -4.88 -2.05 -20.13
N ASN A 101 -5.06 -2.37 -18.85
CA ASN A 101 -5.88 -3.49 -18.40
C ASN A 101 -7.36 -3.13 -18.14
N ILE A 102 -7.80 -1.90 -18.42
CA ILE A 102 -9.22 -1.55 -18.36
C ILE A 102 -9.93 -2.10 -19.62
N PRO A 103 -10.92 -3.00 -19.49
CA PRO A 103 -11.68 -3.48 -20.63
C PRO A 103 -12.39 -2.29 -21.31
N PRO A 104 -12.39 -2.17 -22.64
CA PRO A 104 -13.09 -1.10 -23.33
C PRO A 104 -14.61 -1.30 -23.18
N GLY A 105 -15.23 -0.71 -22.16
CA GLY A 105 -16.66 -0.90 -21.93
C GLY A 105 -17.33 -0.17 -20.77
N ILE A 106 -16.61 0.60 -19.95
CA ILE A 106 -17.24 1.44 -18.92
C ILE A 106 -16.76 2.89 -19.13
N ARG A 107 -17.53 3.66 -19.88
CA ARG A 107 -17.53 5.12 -19.91
C ARG A 107 -18.95 5.60 -19.64
#